data_AF-A0A2T5JGB3-F1
#
_entry.id   AF-A0A2T5JGB3-F1
#
_cell.length_a   1.000
_cell.length_b   1.000
_cell.length_c   1.000
_cell.angle_alpha   90.00
_cell.angle_beta   90.00
_cell.angle_gamma   90.00
#
_symmetry.space_group_name_H-M   'P 1'
#
loop_
_entity.id
_entity.type
_entity.pdbx_description
1 polymer ?
#
loop_
_entity_poly.entity_id
_entity_poly.type
_entity_poly.pdbx_seq_one_letter_code
_entity_poly.pdbx_strand_id
1 'polypeptide(L)'
;MQALINSIANLDQFGKKVVRFGIVVVFLWIGGLKFFTYEADGIVPFVANSPFMSFFYHHPNEYKTHQNKEGELVTANHQWHIENNTYGFSFGLGVFLVTLALLVALYKIAPLPSLIASFLIGVMTLGTLSFLVTTPESWVPHLGDAQWGFPYLSGRGRLVIKDLVILGGTIVTMSETARLYLDSQKAKN
;
A
#
# COMPACT_ATOMS: atom_id res chain seq x y z
N MET A 1 -33.59 -21.02 -8.09
CA MET A 1 -32.57 -21.09 -7.01
C MET A 1 -31.29 -21.78 -7.48
N GLN A 2 -31.34 -23.01 -7.99
CA GLN A 2 -30.14 -23.77 -8.39
C GLN A 2 -29.33 -23.12 -9.53
N ALA A 3 -29.99 -22.55 -10.55
CA ALA A 3 -29.31 -21.80 -11.61
C ALA A 3 -28.53 -20.58 -11.06
N LEU A 4 -29.13 -19.83 -10.13
CA LEU A 4 -28.48 -18.69 -9.48
C LEU A 4 -27.26 -19.12 -8.66
N ILE A 5 -27.38 -20.21 -7.89
CA ILE A 5 -26.27 -20.78 -7.10
C ILE A 5 -25.13 -21.21 -8.02
N ASN A 6 -25.44 -21.90 -9.12
CA ASN A 6 -24.43 -22.30 -10.11
C ASN A 6 -23.75 -21.09 -10.76
N SER A 7 -24.49 -20.02 -11.06
CA SER A 7 -23.88 -18.78 -11.56
C SER A 7 -22.92 -18.17 -10.55
N ILE A 8 -23.32 -18.06 -9.27
CA ILE A 8 -22.48 -17.50 -8.20
C ILE A 8 -21.21 -18.35 -7.98
N ALA A 9 -21.34 -19.67 -8.01
CA ALA A 9 -20.20 -20.59 -7.83
C ALA A 9 -19.10 -20.41 -8.89
N ASN A 10 -19.44 -19.93 -10.09
CA ASN A 10 -18.50 -19.70 -11.19
C ASN A 10 -17.98 -18.26 -11.28
N LEU A 11 -18.34 -17.38 -10.34
CA LEU A 11 -17.87 -15.99 -10.33
C LEU A 11 -16.41 -15.84 -9.86
N ASP A 12 -15.76 -16.91 -9.40
CA ASP A 12 -14.37 -16.87 -8.92
C ASP A 12 -13.42 -16.31 -9.99
N GLN A 13 -13.59 -16.70 -11.26
CA GLN A 13 -12.78 -16.20 -12.38
C GLN A 13 -12.97 -14.71 -12.63
N PHE A 14 -14.20 -14.23 -12.47
CA PHE A 14 -14.48 -12.80 -12.57
C PHE A 14 -13.91 -12.05 -11.36
N GLY A 15 -14.08 -12.60 -10.15
CA GLY A 15 -13.53 -12.07 -8.91
C GLY A 15 -12.02 -11.87 -8.97
N LYS A 16 -11.25 -12.83 -9.53
CA LYS A 16 -9.80 -12.69 -9.75
C LYS A 16 -9.45 -11.45 -10.58
N LYS A 17 -10.19 -11.22 -11.67
CA LYS A 17 -10.01 -10.05 -12.54
C LYS A 17 -10.34 -8.76 -11.81
N VAL A 18 -11.44 -8.73 -11.05
CA VAL A 18 -11.85 -7.58 -10.24
C VAL A 18 -10.79 -7.26 -9.18
N VAL A 19 -10.28 -8.26 -8.47
CA VAL A 19 -9.20 -8.10 -7.48
C VAL A 19 -7.95 -7.53 -8.12
N ARG A 20 -7.51 -8.10 -9.25
CA ARG A 20 -6.34 -7.58 -9.99
C ARG A 20 -6.54 -6.14 -10.41
N PHE A 21 -7.70 -5.81 -10.98
CA PHE A 21 -8.04 -4.45 -11.37
C PHE A 21 -8.05 -3.50 -10.17
N GLY A 22 -8.63 -3.92 -9.05
CA GLY A 22 -8.62 -3.16 -7.81
C GLY A 22 -7.21 -2.86 -7.30
N ILE A 23 -6.31 -3.85 -7.28
CA ILE A 23 -4.90 -3.65 -6.92
C ILE A 23 -4.24 -2.63 -7.84
N VAL A 24 -4.43 -2.76 -9.16
CA VAL A 24 -3.85 -1.82 -10.15
C VAL A 24 -4.35 -0.40 -9.90
N VAL A 25 -5.67 -0.21 -9.74
CA VAL A 25 -6.27 1.11 -9.50
C VAL A 25 -5.74 1.70 -8.19
N VAL A 26 -5.74 0.95 -7.10
CA VAL A 26 -5.28 1.43 -5.79
C VAL A 26 -3.80 1.85 -5.85
N PHE A 27 -2.94 1.04 -6.47
CA PHE A 27 -1.50 1.34 -6.53
C PHE A 27 -1.17 2.48 -7.50
N LEU A 28 -1.87 2.59 -8.63
CA LEU A 28 -1.72 3.75 -9.52
C LEU A 28 -2.18 5.03 -8.83
N TRP A 29 -3.31 4.98 -8.11
CA TRP A 29 -3.87 6.16 -7.48
C TRP A 29 -3.01 6.62 -6.31
N ILE A 30 -2.74 5.75 -5.34
CA ILE A 30 -1.92 6.09 -4.17
C ILE A 30 -0.48 6.40 -4.61
N GLY A 31 0.07 5.65 -5.56
CA GLY A 31 1.40 5.92 -6.12
C GLY A 31 1.48 7.28 -6.81
N GLY A 32 0.45 7.67 -7.57
CA GLY A 32 0.34 9.01 -8.16
C GLY A 32 0.20 10.11 -7.11
N LEU A 33 -0.50 9.86 -6.01
CA LEU A 33 -0.63 10.85 -4.95
C LEU A 33 0.70 11.12 -4.21
N LYS A 34 1.67 10.20 -4.25
CA LYS A 34 3.00 10.39 -3.62
C LYS A 34 3.83 11.52 -4.21
N PHE A 35 3.45 12.06 -5.37
CA PHE A 35 4.07 13.24 -5.96
C PHE A 35 3.54 14.57 -5.38
N PHE A 36 2.53 14.51 -4.51
CA PHE A 36 1.94 15.67 -3.87
C PHE A 36 2.33 15.74 -2.39
N THR A 37 2.62 16.96 -1.91
CA THR A 37 3.20 17.18 -0.58
C THR A 37 2.30 16.70 0.56
N TYR A 38 0.98 16.92 0.47
CA TYR A 38 0.05 16.53 1.52
C TYR A 38 0.08 15.01 1.79
N GLU A 39 0.22 14.19 0.75
CA GLU A 39 0.28 12.73 0.86
C GLU A 39 1.65 12.26 1.37
N ALA A 40 2.70 13.00 1.04
CA ALA A 40 4.04 12.77 1.56
C ALA A 40 4.12 13.06 3.06
N ASP A 41 3.57 14.19 3.52
CA ASP A 41 3.43 14.54 4.94
C ASP A 41 2.62 13.48 5.68
N GLY A 42 1.56 12.98 5.01
CA GLY A 42 0.67 11.94 5.50
C GLY A 42 1.36 10.63 5.87
N ILE A 43 2.49 10.26 5.27
CA ILE A 43 3.18 8.99 5.58
C ILE A 43 4.32 9.11 6.60
N VAL A 44 4.66 10.33 7.01
CA VAL A 44 5.81 10.57 7.88
C VAL A 44 5.77 9.75 9.17
N PRO A 45 4.65 9.63 9.91
CA PRO A 45 4.63 8.81 11.12
C PRO A 45 4.94 7.33 10.86
N PHE A 46 4.51 6.79 9.72
CA PHE A 46 4.77 5.39 9.39
C PHE A 46 6.25 5.14 9.08
N VAL A 47 6.85 6.04 8.30
CA VAL A 47 8.26 5.93 7.88
C VAL A 47 9.19 6.21 9.06
N ALA A 48 8.90 7.25 9.83
CA ALA A 48 9.70 7.66 10.99
C ALA A 48 9.79 6.57 12.08
N ASN A 49 8.68 5.87 12.35
CA ASN A 49 8.68 4.79 13.34
C ASN A 49 9.06 3.41 12.76
N SER A 50 9.40 3.31 11.47
CA SER A 50 9.72 2.03 10.83
C SER A 50 11.19 1.66 11.01
N PRO A 51 11.51 0.45 11.54
CA PRO A 51 12.89 -0.01 11.66
C PRO A 51 13.60 -0.22 10.30
N PHE A 52 12.83 -0.32 9.20
CA PHE A 52 13.37 -0.57 7.86
C PHE A 52 13.32 0.66 6.95
N MET A 53 12.76 1.79 7.41
CA MET A 53 12.57 2.97 6.55
C MET A 53 12.95 4.29 7.22
N SER A 54 13.11 4.34 8.55
CA SER A 54 13.42 5.59 9.27
C SER A 54 14.70 6.26 8.79
N PHE A 55 15.68 5.48 8.30
CA PHE A 55 16.95 5.98 7.80
C PHE A 55 16.85 6.77 6.48
N PHE A 56 15.71 6.74 5.78
CA PHE A 56 15.48 7.62 4.63
C PHE A 56 15.21 9.06 5.04
N TYR A 57 14.87 9.29 6.31
CA TYR A 57 14.65 10.62 6.88
C TYR A 57 15.90 11.10 7.63
N HIS A 58 16.17 12.40 7.54
CA HIS A 58 17.30 13.01 8.25
C HIS A 58 16.97 13.29 9.73
N HIS A 59 15.71 13.62 10.02
CA HIS A 59 15.19 14.01 11.34
C HIS A 59 13.97 13.16 11.76
N PRO A 60 14.02 11.81 11.72
CA PRO A 60 12.87 10.95 11.98
C PRO A 60 12.31 11.07 13.40
N ASN A 61 13.05 11.61 14.37
CA ASN A 61 12.58 11.74 15.76
C ASN A 61 11.79 13.04 16.01
N GLU A 62 11.85 14.02 15.10
CA GLU A 62 11.31 15.37 15.28
C GLU A 62 9.95 15.58 14.58
N TYR A 63 9.43 14.57 13.88
CA TYR A 63 8.25 14.71 13.03
C TYR A 63 6.97 15.11 13.77
N LYS A 64 6.85 14.80 15.08
CA LYS A 64 5.62 15.03 15.84
C LYS A 64 5.23 16.51 15.93
N THR A 65 6.21 17.41 15.92
CA THR A 65 5.99 18.86 15.96
C THR A 65 5.81 19.47 14.57
N HIS A 66 6.02 18.68 13.50
CA HIS A 66 6.04 19.14 12.12
C HIS A 66 4.94 18.47 11.27
N GLN A 67 3.82 18.06 11.89
CA GLN A 67 2.69 17.49 11.16
C GLN A 67 1.75 18.56 10.62
N ASN A 68 1.28 18.39 9.39
CA ASN A 68 0.24 19.20 8.78
C ASN A 68 -1.08 18.43 8.72
N LYS A 69 -2.21 19.13 8.84
CA LYS A 69 -3.50 18.55 8.46
C LYS A 69 -3.59 18.42 6.95
N GLU A 70 -4.37 17.46 6.45
CA GLU A 70 -4.61 17.34 5.02
C GLU A 70 -5.22 18.63 4.46
N GLY A 71 -4.57 19.18 3.43
CA GLY A 71 -4.96 20.46 2.81
C GLY A 71 -4.44 21.72 3.53
N GLU A 72 -3.77 21.59 4.66
CA GLU A 72 -3.15 22.71 5.39
C GLU A 72 -1.70 22.94 4.91
N LEU A 73 -1.35 24.20 4.66
CA LEU A 73 0.03 24.59 4.33
C LEU A 73 0.63 25.39 5.48
N VAL A 74 1.53 24.76 6.23
CA VAL A 74 2.39 25.44 7.21
C VAL A 74 3.80 25.55 6.62
N THR A 75 4.20 26.75 6.22
CA THR A 75 5.47 26.99 5.51
C THR A 75 6.70 26.47 6.29
N ALA A 76 6.71 26.63 7.61
CA ALA A 76 7.79 26.12 8.46
C ALA A 76 7.90 24.59 8.41
N ASN A 77 6.77 23.88 8.51
CA ASN A 77 6.74 22.40 8.41
C ASN A 77 7.11 21.94 7.01
N HIS A 78 6.67 22.66 5.97
CA HIS A 78 7.06 22.36 4.59
C HIS A 78 8.58 22.40 4.45
N GLN A 79 9.23 23.48 4.91
CA GLN A 79 10.68 23.61 4.86
C GLN A 79 11.37 22.47 5.62
N TRP A 80 10.86 22.12 6.80
CA TRP A 80 11.34 20.97 7.56
C TRP A 80 11.19 19.64 6.79
N HIS A 81 10.08 19.42 6.07
CA HIS A 81 9.89 18.22 5.25
C HIS A 81 10.88 18.10 4.09
N ILE A 82 11.30 19.24 3.51
CA ILE A 82 12.38 19.28 2.51
C ILE A 82 13.69 18.83 3.17
N GLU A 83 14.05 19.45 4.30
CA GLU A 83 15.28 19.14 5.04
C GLU A 83 15.30 17.70 5.55
N ASN A 84 14.14 17.17 5.95
CA ASN A 84 13.96 15.80 6.42
C ASN A 84 13.97 14.74 5.29
N ASN A 85 14.07 15.13 4.02
CA ASN A 85 13.96 14.23 2.86
C ASN A 85 12.59 13.50 2.76
N THR A 86 11.52 14.11 3.27
CA THR A 86 10.17 13.53 3.22
C THR A 86 9.69 13.35 1.78
N TYR A 87 9.87 14.39 0.95
CA TYR A 87 9.42 14.39 -0.44
C TYR A 87 10.28 13.52 -1.35
N GLY A 88 11.59 13.43 -1.10
CA GLY A 88 12.47 12.54 -1.86
C GLY A 88 12.11 11.06 -1.66
N PHE A 89 11.89 10.65 -0.40
CA PHE A 89 11.38 9.31 -0.10
C PHE A 89 10.01 9.06 -0.74
N SER A 90 9.07 10.01 -0.59
CA SER A 90 7.73 9.88 -1.16
C SER A 90 7.76 9.72 -2.68
N PHE A 91 8.57 10.53 -3.38
CA PHE A 91 8.73 10.43 -4.83
C PHE A 91 9.21 9.03 -5.25
N GLY A 92 10.25 8.50 -4.60
CA GLY A 92 10.77 7.16 -4.89
C GLY A 92 9.73 6.08 -4.64
N LEU A 93 8.98 6.18 -3.55
CA LEU A 93 7.86 5.28 -3.25
C LEU A 93 6.76 5.39 -4.31
N GLY A 94 6.44 6.59 -4.79
CA GLY A 94 5.46 6.83 -5.85
C GLY A 94 5.82 6.13 -7.16
N VAL A 95 7.05 6.33 -7.64
CA VAL A 95 7.57 5.66 -8.84
C VAL A 95 7.50 4.13 -8.68
N PHE A 96 7.88 3.63 -7.51
CA PHE A 96 7.84 2.20 -7.23
C PHE A 96 6.41 1.63 -7.30
N LEU A 97 5.46 2.27 -6.60
CA LEU A 97 4.05 1.84 -6.59
C LEU A 97 3.42 1.85 -7.98
N VAL A 98 3.63 2.92 -8.76
CA VAL A 98 3.13 3.03 -10.13
C VAL A 98 3.75 1.94 -11.02
N THR A 99 5.05 1.69 -10.90
CA THR A 99 5.73 0.64 -11.66
C THR A 99 5.14 -0.74 -11.36
N LEU A 100 4.97 -1.09 -10.08
CA LEU A 100 4.37 -2.37 -9.69
C LEU A 100 2.94 -2.51 -10.23
N ALA A 101 2.14 -1.46 -10.19
CA ALA A 101 0.78 -1.48 -10.72
C ALA A 101 0.75 -1.78 -12.22
N LEU A 102 1.61 -1.12 -13.00
CA LEU A 102 1.72 -1.36 -14.44
C LEU A 102 2.17 -2.81 -14.73
N LEU A 103 3.15 -3.33 -13.99
CA LEU A 103 3.59 -4.72 -14.14
C LEU A 103 2.48 -5.72 -13.79
N VAL A 104 1.71 -5.49 -12.73
CA VAL A 104 0.55 -6.33 -12.39
C VAL A 104 -0.52 -6.31 -13.49
N ALA A 105 -0.75 -5.15 -14.13
CA ALA A 105 -1.68 -4.99 -15.23
C ALA A 105 -1.24 -5.76 -16.50
N LEU A 106 0.07 -5.85 -16.74
CA LEU A 106 0.66 -6.50 -17.92
C LEU A 106 0.78 -8.02 -17.82
N TYR A 107 0.07 -8.68 -16.90
CA TYR A 107 0.18 -10.11 -16.60
C TYR A 107 0.03 -11.07 -17.79
N LYS A 108 -0.69 -10.68 -18.85
CA LYS A 108 -0.84 -11.49 -20.07
C LYS A 108 0.33 -11.34 -21.04
N ILE A 109 0.95 -10.16 -21.08
CA ILE A 109 2.02 -9.82 -22.04
C ILE A 109 3.39 -10.14 -21.43
N ALA A 110 3.57 -9.79 -20.17
CA ALA A 110 4.80 -9.97 -19.40
C ALA A 110 4.50 -10.69 -18.07
N PRO A 111 4.19 -12.00 -18.10
CA PRO A 111 3.77 -12.74 -16.90
C PRO A 111 4.87 -12.81 -15.83
N LEU A 112 6.15 -12.96 -16.18
CA LEU A 112 7.22 -13.06 -15.19
C LEU A 112 7.42 -11.73 -14.42
N PRO A 113 7.55 -10.55 -15.07
CA PRO A 113 7.55 -9.27 -14.34
C PRO A 113 6.30 -9.04 -13.49
N SER A 114 5.12 -9.43 -13.99
CA SER A 114 3.86 -9.32 -13.25
C SER A 114 3.81 -10.18 -11.99
N LEU A 115 4.42 -11.37 -12.04
CA LEU A 115 4.56 -12.27 -10.90
C LEU A 115 5.46 -11.65 -9.83
N ILE A 116 6.63 -11.15 -10.24
CA ILE A 116 7.56 -10.44 -9.35
C ILE A 116 6.85 -9.24 -8.71
N ALA A 117 6.10 -8.46 -9.51
CA ALA A 117 5.36 -7.32 -8.99
C ALA A 117 4.29 -7.75 -7.96
N SER A 118 3.51 -8.79 -8.23
CA SER A 118 2.53 -9.31 -7.27
C SER A 118 3.19 -9.77 -5.96
N PHE A 119 4.35 -10.44 -6.06
CA PHE A 119 5.13 -10.85 -4.89
C PHE A 119 5.63 -9.64 -4.09
N LEU A 120 6.24 -8.64 -4.75
CA LEU A 120 6.74 -7.43 -4.10
C LEU A 120 5.61 -6.65 -3.42
N ILE A 121 4.44 -6.52 -4.06
CA ILE A 121 3.27 -5.91 -3.43
C ILE A 121 2.88 -6.69 -2.16
N GLY A 122 2.87 -8.03 -2.21
CA GLY A 122 2.60 -8.86 -1.03
C GLY A 122 3.59 -8.60 0.12
N VAL A 123 4.89 -8.53 -0.18
CA VAL A 123 5.93 -8.20 0.81
C VAL A 123 5.75 -6.79 1.36
N MET A 124 5.49 -5.80 0.51
CA MET A 124 5.21 -4.43 0.95
C MET A 124 4.00 -4.35 1.86
N THR A 125 2.93 -5.09 1.55
CA THR A 125 1.74 -5.16 2.39
C THR A 125 2.05 -5.73 3.78
N LEU A 126 2.97 -6.69 3.90
CA LEU A 126 3.44 -7.12 5.23
C LEU A 126 4.18 -5.98 5.94
N GLY A 127 4.97 -5.21 5.20
CA GLY A 127 5.58 -3.97 5.69
C GLY A 127 4.55 -2.95 6.16
N THR A 128 3.47 -2.69 5.41
CA THR A 128 2.43 -1.75 5.83
C THR A 128 1.67 -2.25 7.05
N LEU A 129 1.30 -3.54 7.09
CA LEU A 129 0.65 -4.14 8.24
C LEU A 129 1.50 -4.06 9.52
N SER A 130 2.84 -4.07 9.38
CA SER A 130 3.74 -3.87 10.52
C SER A 130 3.54 -2.51 11.21
N PHE A 131 3.01 -1.49 10.52
CA PHE A 131 2.71 -0.18 11.11
C PHE A 131 1.64 -0.20 12.19
N LEU A 132 0.79 -1.23 12.23
CA LEU A 132 -0.12 -1.42 13.37
C LEU A 132 0.64 -1.68 14.67
N VAL A 133 1.86 -2.19 14.58
CA VAL A 133 2.72 -2.48 15.73
C VAL A 133 3.77 -1.38 15.91
N THR A 134 4.42 -0.96 14.83
CA THR A 134 5.55 -0.02 14.91
C THR A 134 5.13 1.44 15.05
N THR A 135 3.93 1.81 14.62
CA THR A 135 3.46 3.21 14.61
C THR A 135 2.32 3.39 15.63
N PRO A 136 2.57 4.02 16.80
CA PRO A 136 1.56 4.24 17.82
C PRO A 136 0.34 5.03 17.31
N GLU A 137 0.54 5.94 16.35
CA GLU A 137 -0.49 6.75 15.72
C GLU A 137 -1.51 5.92 14.91
N SER A 138 -1.29 4.62 14.72
CA SER A 138 -2.29 3.68 14.19
C SER A 138 -3.45 3.46 15.17
N TRP A 139 -3.24 3.70 16.46
CA TRP A 139 -4.25 3.55 17.51
C TRP A 139 -4.78 4.91 17.97
N VAL A 140 -5.98 4.95 18.54
CA VAL A 140 -6.56 6.19 19.06
C VAL A 140 -5.68 6.72 20.21
N PRO A 141 -5.21 7.99 20.15
CA PRO A 141 -4.35 8.55 21.18
C PRO A 141 -5.11 8.83 22.48
N HIS A 142 -4.42 8.78 23.62
CA HIS A 142 -5.00 9.09 24.92
C HIS A 142 -5.08 10.61 25.14
N LEU A 143 -6.19 11.21 24.70
CA LEU A 143 -6.45 12.65 24.79
C LEU A 143 -7.55 13.01 25.82
N GLY A 144 -7.82 12.11 26.77
CA GLY A 144 -8.79 12.31 27.87
C GLY A 144 -10.09 11.51 27.76
N ASP A 145 -10.30 10.76 26.67
CA ASP A 145 -11.40 9.80 26.55
C ASP A 145 -10.98 8.41 27.06
N ALA A 146 -11.95 7.58 27.44
CA ALA A 146 -11.74 6.19 27.88
C ALA A 146 -11.47 5.23 26.71
N GLN A 147 -11.81 5.62 25.47
CA GLN A 147 -11.65 4.80 24.27
C GLN A 147 -10.34 5.11 23.54
N TRP A 148 -9.22 4.60 24.05
CA TRP A 148 -7.90 4.84 23.47
C TRP A 148 -7.04 3.57 23.43
N GLY A 149 -5.99 3.59 22.61
CA GLY A 149 -5.11 2.44 22.43
C GLY A 149 -5.78 1.25 21.74
N PHE A 150 -5.19 0.07 21.85
CA PHE A 150 -5.79 -1.16 21.33
C PHE A 150 -7.09 -1.48 22.08
N PRO A 151 -8.21 -1.83 21.41
CA PRO A 151 -8.35 -2.15 19.98
C PRO A 151 -8.88 -1.02 19.08
N TYR A 152 -8.86 0.24 19.55
CA TYR A 152 -9.44 1.38 18.83
C TYR A 152 -8.50 1.92 17.75
N LEU A 153 -8.89 1.79 16.47
CA LEU A 153 -8.09 2.26 15.33
C LEU A 153 -8.30 3.75 15.06
N SER A 154 -7.19 4.48 14.92
CA SER A 154 -7.22 5.84 14.38
C SER A 154 -7.55 5.84 12.88
N GLY A 155 -7.66 7.02 12.26
CA GLY A 155 -7.76 7.12 10.80
C GLY A 155 -6.63 6.38 10.07
N ARG A 156 -5.41 6.53 10.58
CA ARG A 156 -4.20 5.88 10.06
C ARG A 156 -4.27 4.36 10.20
N GLY A 157 -4.67 3.86 11.37
CA GLY A 157 -4.82 2.42 11.59
C GLY A 157 -5.86 1.77 10.68
N ARG A 158 -6.98 2.46 10.41
CA ARG A 158 -8.00 1.99 9.46
C ARG A 158 -7.49 1.92 8.02
N LEU A 159 -6.58 2.82 7.63
CA LEU A 159 -5.93 2.76 6.33
C LEU A 159 -4.96 1.58 6.20
N VAL A 160 -4.35 1.13 7.30
CA VAL A 160 -3.41 0.01 7.30
C VAL A 160 -4.13 -1.34 7.36
N ILE A 161 -5.12 -1.51 8.24
CA ILE A 161 -5.73 -2.83 8.47
C ILE A 161 -6.40 -3.42 7.22
N LYS A 162 -6.93 -2.56 6.34
CA LYS A 162 -7.56 -2.99 5.08
C LYS A 162 -6.58 -3.64 4.12
N ASP A 163 -5.27 -3.43 4.28
CA ASP A 163 -4.26 -4.02 3.41
C ASP A 163 -4.21 -5.56 3.54
N LEU A 164 -4.79 -6.16 4.59
CA LEU A 164 -5.03 -7.61 4.66
C LEU A 164 -5.76 -8.15 3.42
N VAL A 165 -6.68 -7.35 2.85
CA VAL A 165 -7.40 -7.72 1.62
C VAL A 165 -6.46 -7.72 0.41
N ILE A 166 -5.53 -6.75 0.34
CA ILE A 166 -4.53 -6.66 -0.72
C ILE A 166 -3.57 -7.84 -0.62
N LEU A 167 -3.18 -8.27 0.59
CA LEU A 167 -2.36 -9.48 0.78
C LEU A 167 -3.02 -10.73 0.20
N GLY A 168 -4.32 -10.93 0.47
CA GLY A 168 -5.08 -12.02 -0.15
C GLY A 168 -5.13 -11.88 -1.67
N GLY A 169 -5.33 -10.65 -2.15
CA GLY A 169 -5.39 -10.36 -3.58
C GLY A 169 -4.07 -10.62 -4.32
N THR A 170 -2.92 -10.32 -3.73
CA THR A 170 -1.62 -10.58 -4.35
C THR A 170 -1.32 -12.07 -4.47
N ILE A 171 -1.74 -12.89 -3.50
CA ILE A 171 -1.67 -14.36 -3.60
C ILE A 171 -2.48 -14.83 -4.80
N VAL A 172 -3.69 -14.29 -4.97
CA VAL A 172 -4.57 -14.62 -6.10
C VAL A 172 -3.97 -14.20 -7.44
N THR A 173 -3.50 -12.95 -7.57
CA THR A 173 -2.92 -12.44 -8.82
C THR A 173 -1.62 -13.16 -9.17
N MET A 174 -0.77 -13.45 -8.17
CA MET A 174 0.47 -14.20 -8.35
C MET A 174 0.19 -15.62 -8.83
N SER A 175 -0.75 -16.32 -8.21
CA SER A 175 -1.16 -17.68 -8.59
C SER A 175 -1.73 -17.74 -10.02
N GLU A 176 -2.60 -16.79 -10.38
CA GLU A 176 -3.16 -16.70 -11.73
C GLU A 176 -2.07 -16.45 -12.79
N THR A 177 -1.17 -15.49 -12.53
CA THR A 177 -0.07 -15.17 -13.45
C THR A 177 0.90 -16.35 -13.60
N ALA A 178 1.20 -17.06 -12.52
CA ALA A 178 2.06 -18.25 -12.56
C ALA A 178 1.45 -19.36 -13.44
N ARG A 179 0.14 -19.59 -13.34
CA ARG A 179 -0.56 -20.56 -14.20
C ARG A 179 -0.49 -20.16 -15.67
N LEU A 180 -0.76 -18.89 -15.99
CA LEU A 180 -0.63 -18.38 -17.37
C LEU A 180 0.79 -18.54 -17.92
N TYR A 181 1.81 -18.29 -17.10
CA TYR A 181 3.20 -18.52 -17.48
C TYR A 181 3.46 -19.99 -17.82
N LEU A 182 3.08 -20.92 -16.93
CA LEU A 182 3.28 -22.35 -17.13
C LEU A 182 2.54 -22.88 -18.37
N ASP A 183 1.31 -22.44 -18.61
CA ASP A 183 0.53 -22.84 -19.78
C ASP A 183 1.19 -22.33 -21.08
N SER A 184 1.75 -21.11 -21.07
CA SER A 184 2.49 -20.57 -22.22
C SER A 184 3.78 -21.31 -22.53
N GLN A 185 4.43 -21.91 -21.52
CA GLN A 185 5.63 -22.73 -21.71
C GLN A 185 5.28 -24.11 -22.27
N LYS A 186 4.19 -24.73 -21.78
CA LYS A 186 3.70 -26.01 -22.34
C LYS A 186 3.33 -25.89 -23.81
N ALA A 187 2.79 -24.74 -24.24
CA ALA A 187 2.44 -24.51 -25.65
C ALA A 187 3.65 -24.30 -26.57
N LYS A 188 4.85 -24.06 -26.02
CA LYS A 188 6.09 -23.87 -26.77
C LYS A 188 6.95 -25.13 -26.90
N ASN A 189 6.70 -26.13 -26.04
CA ASN A 189 7.39 -27.42 -26.01
C ASN A 189 6.56 -28.49 -26.73
#